data_AF-A0A183MV25-F1
#
_entry.id   AF-A0A183MV25-F1
#
_cell.length_a   1.000
_cell.length_b   1.000
_cell.length_c   1.000
_cell.angle_alpha   90.00
_cell.angle_beta   90.00
_cell.angle_gamma   90.00
#
_symmetry.space_group_name_H-M   'P 1'
#
loop_
_entity.id
_entity.type
_entity.pdbx_description
1 polymer ?
#
loop_
_entity_poly.entity_id
_entity_poly.type
_entity_poly.pdbx_seq_one_letter_code
_entity_poly.pdbx_strand_id
1 'polypeptide(L)'
;MEKELLWRAAGRGSKKQSLQHATVTVDTLDKIRERMNKKAVINTSRTRAEKAKAQGEYTELNKLVKRSIRTDKRKYVEDLAMTAEKAAREGNMRQLYDTTKKLSGNYRKLERQNH
;
A
#
# COMPACT_ATOMS: atom_id res chain seq x y z
N MET A 1 -7.14 20.08 16.43
CA MET A 1 -8.07 19.47 17.40
C MET A 1 -9.51 19.38 16.87
N GLU A 2 -9.76 19.43 15.55
CA GLU A 2 -11.14 19.37 14.99
C GLU A 2 -11.37 18.29 13.92
N LYS A 3 -10.36 17.46 13.60
CA LYS A 3 -10.51 16.36 12.62
C LYS A 3 -10.84 14.99 13.26
N GLU A 4 -10.85 14.91 14.59
CA GLU A 4 -11.12 13.68 15.34
C GLU A 4 -12.62 13.45 15.63
N LEU A 5 -13.48 14.46 15.48
CA LEU A 5 -14.90 14.36 15.86
C LEU A 5 -15.84 13.94 14.73
N LEU A 6 -15.41 13.96 13.47
CA LEU A 6 -16.28 13.57 12.34
C LEU A 6 -16.37 12.04 12.12
N TRP A 7 -15.48 11.25 12.73
CA TRP A 7 -15.39 9.80 12.52
C TRP A 7 -16.26 8.96 13.46
N ARG A 8 -16.90 9.58 14.46
CA ARG A 8 -17.68 8.86 15.49
C ARG A 8 -19.15 8.58 15.14
N ALA A 9 -19.67 9.10 14.02
CA ALA A 9 -21.11 9.08 13.73
C ALA A 9 -21.63 7.87 12.91
N ALA A 10 -20.77 7.02 12.34
CA ALA A 10 -21.21 5.86 11.56
C ALA A 10 -20.98 4.55 12.33
N GLY A 11 -22.06 4.02 12.89
CA GLY A 11 -22.05 2.82 13.73
C GLY A 11 -21.69 1.52 12.99
N ARG A 12 -20.77 0.78 13.62
CA ARG A 12 -20.58 -0.69 13.66
C ARG A 12 -20.51 -1.50 12.36
N GLY A 13 -19.38 -2.20 12.23
CA GLY A 13 -19.42 -3.59 11.77
C GLY A 13 -18.52 -3.94 10.60
N SER A 14 -17.21 -3.80 10.74
CA SER A 14 -16.31 -4.79 10.13
C SER A 14 -14.98 -4.76 10.85
N LYS A 15 -14.53 -5.92 11.34
CA LYS A 15 -13.14 -6.10 11.76
C LYS A 15 -12.28 -5.69 10.57
N LYS A 16 -11.71 -4.48 10.63
CA LYS A 16 -10.66 -4.02 9.71
C LYS A 16 -9.43 -4.88 9.96
N GLN A 17 -9.44 -6.10 9.46
CA GLN A 17 -8.20 -6.80 9.12
C GLN A 17 -7.79 -6.32 7.73
N SER A 18 -7.30 -5.08 7.68
CA SER A 18 -6.44 -4.62 6.59
C SER A 18 -5.14 -4.09 7.18
N LEU A 19 -4.45 -4.94 7.93
CA LEU A 19 -3.02 -4.74 8.13
C LEU A 19 -2.31 -5.43 6.96
N GLN A 20 -2.45 -4.85 5.76
CA GLN A 20 -1.36 -4.88 4.80
C GLN A 20 -0.26 -4.12 5.52
N HIS A 21 0.67 -4.82 6.16
CA HIS A 21 1.70 -4.19 6.99
C HIS A 21 2.38 -3.12 6.14
N ALA A 22 2.09 -1.87 6.48
CA ALA A 22 2.34 -0.72 5.64
C ALA A 22 3.82 -0.34 5.79
N THR A 23 4.68 -0.97 5.01
CA THR A 23 6.00 -0.41 4.69
C THR A 23 5.91 0.22 3.31
N VAL A 24 4.97 1.15 3.14
CA VAL A 24 4.98 2.00 1.94
C VAL A 24 6.13 2.98 2.15
N THR A 25 7.17 2.87 1.34
CA THR A 25 8.33 3.76 1.41
C THR A 25 7.86 5.20 1.18
N VAL A 26 8.50 6.19 1.82
CA VAL A 26 8.21 7.62 1.63
C VAL A 26 8.23 7.99 0.13
N ASP A 27 9.22 7.46 -0.60
CA ASP A 27 9.32 7.59 -2.07
C ASP A 27 8.08 7.06 -2.82
N THR A 28 7.49 5.93 -2.39
CA THR A 28 6.24 5.42 -2.97
C THR A 28 5.06 6.36 -2.66
N LEU A 29 5.00 6.94 -1.45
CA LEU A 29 3.96 7.90 -1.08
C LEU A 29 4.04 9.18 -1.92
N ASP A 30 5.25 9.68 -2.18
CA ASP A 30 5.45 10.87 -3.00
C ASP A 30 5.04 10.62 -4.45
N LYS A 31 5.40 9.46 -5.03
CA LYS A 31 4.91 9.05 -6.36
C LYS A 31 3.40 8.92 -6.43
N ILE A 32 2.75 8.47 -5.36
CA ILE A 32 1.28 8.43 -5.27
C ILE A 32 0.69 9.84 -5.28
N ARG A 33 1.31 10.79 -4.53
CA ARG A 33 0.90 12.20 -4.52
C ARG A 33 1.04 12.83 -5.91
N GLU A 34 2.18 12.64 -6.57
CA GLU A 34 2.40 13.15 -7.92
C GLU A 34 1.38 12.61 -8.92
N ARG A 35 1.11 11.29 -8.88
CA ARG A 35 0.07 10.67 -9.70
C ARG A 35 -1.31 11.28 -9.44
N MET A 36 -1.65 11.58 -8.18
CA MET A 36 -2.92 12.23 -7.84
C MET A 36 -3.01 13.64 -8.39
N ASN A 37 -1.93 14.42 -8.33
CA ASN A 37 -1.88 15.76 -8.90
C ASN A 37 -2.10 15.73 -10.41
N LYS A 38 -1.46 14.81 -11.15
CA LYS A 38 -1.70 14.65 -12.60
C LYS A 38 -3.14 14.22 -12.89
N LYS A 39 -3.72 13.35 -12.07
CA LYS A 39 -5.14 13.00 -12.18
C LYS A 39 -6.07 14.19 -11.98
N ALA A 40 -5.74 15.08 -11.03
CA ALA A 40 -6.49 16.32 -10.83
C ALA A 40 -6.41 17.22 -12.08
N VAL A 41 -5.21 17.40 -12.66
CA VAL A 41 -5.02 18.18 -13.90
C VAL A 41 -5.84 17.61 -15.07
N ILE A 42 -5.89 16.28 -15.23
CA ILE A 42 -6.74 15.64 -16.26
C ILE A 42 -8.22 15.99 -16.06
N ASN A 43 -8.68 15.96 -14.82
CA ASN A 43 -10.08 16.21 -14.48
C ASN A 43 -10.48 17.68 -14.64
N THR A 44 -9.55 18.61 -14.38
CA THR A 44 -9.82 20.06 -14.46
C THR A 44 -9.42 20.70 -15.80
N SER A 45 -8.70 19.97 -16.67
CA SER A 45 -8.24 20.48 -17.96
C SER A 45 -9.38 20.97 -18.85
N ARG A 46 -9.19 22.15 -19.45
CA ARG A 46 -10.16 22.81 -20.33
C ARG A 46 -9.91 22.49 -21.81
N THR A 47 -8.65 22.31 -22.20
CA THR A 47 -8.27 22.04 -23.58
C THR A 47 -7.86 20.57 -23.79
N ARG A 48 -8.06 20.05 -25.01
CA ARG A 48 -7.72 18.67 -25.36
C ARG A 48 -6.21 18.40 -25.28
N ALA A 49 -5.38 19.39 -25.61
CA ALA A 49 -3.93 19.27 -25.61
C ALA A 49 -3.37 19.12 -24.18
N GLU A 50 -3.82 19.95 -23.24
CA GLU A 50 -3.44 19.85 -21.82
C GLU A 50 -3.86 18.50 -21.23
N LYS A 51 -5.09 18.05 -21.55
CA LYS A 51 -5.58 16.74 -21.12
C LYS A 51 -4.72 15.60 -21.64
N ALA A 52 -4.36 15.64 -22.93
CA ALA A 52 -3.52 14.62 -23.55
C ALA A 52 -2.12 14.56 -22.92
N LYS A 53 -1.50 15.72 -22.64
CA LYS A 53 -0.21 15.80 -21.96
C LYS A 53 -0.28 15.20 -20.56
N ALA A 54 -1.26 15.63 -19.75
CA ALA A 54 -1.43 15.15 -18.39
C ALA A 54 -1.77 13.64 -18.34
N GLN A 55 -2.52 13.13 -19.34
CA GLN A 55 -2.82 11.71 -19.48
C GLN A 55 -1.57 10.86 -19.74
N GLY A 56 -0.64 11.37 -20.57
CA GLY A 56 0.66 10.73 -20.79
C GLY A 56 1.46 10.62 -19.50
N GLU A 57 1.62 11.74 -18.79
CA GLU A 57 2.34 11.81 -17.51
C GLU A 57 1.70 10.91 -16.43
N TYR A 58 0.36 10.90 -16.33
CA TYR A 58 -0.36 10.03 -15.41
C TYR A 58 -0.09 8.55 -15.69
N THR A 59 -0.01 8.16 -16.97
CA THR A 59 0.20 6.77 -17.37
C THR A 59 1.58 6.28 -16.93
N GLU A 60 2.61 7.11 -17.11
CA GLU A 60 3.97 6.78 -16.67
C GLU A 60 4.07 6.72 -15.14
N LEU A 61 3.55 7.73 -14.42
CA LEU A 61 3.54 7.72 -12.95
C LEU A 61 2.75 6.53 -12.38
N ASN A 62 1.64 6.14 -13.02
CA ASN A 62 0.86 4.99 -12.58
C ASN A 62 1.63 3.66 -12.75
N LYS A 63 2.43 3.51 -13.81
CA LYS A 63 3.34 2.35 -13.96
C LYS A 63 4.40 2.34 -12.85
N LEU A 64 5.01 3.49 -12.55
CA LEU A 64 6.04 3.62 -11.51
C LEU A 64 5.49 3.30 -10.12
N VAL A 65 4.31 3.83 -9.76
CA VAL A 65 3.65 3.53 -8.49
C VAL A 65 3.36 2.03 -8.34
N LYS A 66 2.88 1.37 -9.40
CA LYS A 66 2.65 -0.10 -9.36
C LYS A 66 3.94 -0.88 -9.14
N ARG A 67 5.04 -0.45 -9.77
CA ARG A 67 6.36 -1.07 -9.59
C ARG A 67 6.88 -0.84 -8.17
N SER A 68 6.79 0.37 -7.63
CA SER A 68 7.31 0.68 -6.29
C SER A 68 6.54 -0.05 -5.20
N ILE A 69 5.21 -0.15 -5.30
CA ILE A 69 4.38 -0.95 -4.38
C ILE A 69 4.81 -2.43 -4.40
N ARG A 70 5.11 -2.98 -5.59
CA ARG A 70 5.60 -4.37 -5.71
C ARG A 70 6.96 -4.54 -5.04
N THR A 71 7.86 -3.57 -5.19
CA THR A 71 9.19 -3.58 -4.56
C THR A 71 9.08 -3.46 -3.05
N ASP A 72 8.29 -2.52 -2.55
CA ASP A 72 8.05 -2.32 -1.10
C ASP A 72 7.51 -3.60 -0.46
N LYS A 73 6.58 -4.29 -1.12
CA LYS A 73 6.06 -5.57 -0.66
C LYS A 73 7.13 -6.67 -0.62
N ARG A 74 8.03 -6.72 -1.60
CA ARG A 74 9.14 -7.70 -1.62
C ARG A 74 10.11 -7.46 -0.47
N LYS A 75 10.53 -6.20 -0.27
CA LYS A 75 11.39 -5.81 0.85
C LYS A 75 10.80 -6.21 2.20
N TYR A 76 9.51 -5.95 2.42
CA TYR A 76 8.83 -6.37 3.65
C TYR A 76 8.90 -7.88 3.89
N VAL A 77 8.69 -8.69 2.84
CA VAL A 77 8.76 -10.15 2.94
C VAL A 77 10.21 -10.61 3.19
N GLU A 78 11.19 -9.99 2.53
CA GLU A 78 12.62 -10.25 2.74
C GLU A 78 13.06 -9.92 4.17
N ASP A 79 12.65 -8.77 4.72
CA ASP A 79 12.95 -8.37 6.10
C ASP A 79 12.37 -9.35 7.13
N LEU A 80 11.13 -9.82 6.89
CA LEU A 80 10.51 -10.85 7.71
C LEU A 80 11.25 -12.19 7.63
N ALA A 81 11.69 -12.59 6.44
CA ALA A 81 12.45 -13.83 6.24
C ALA A 81 13.82 -13.76 6.93
N MET A 82 14.53 -12.64 6.81
CA MET A 82 15.80 -12.40 7.49
C MET A 82 15.63 -12.44 9.01
N THR A 83 14.53 -11.87 9.53
CA THR A 83 14.22 -11.92 10.98
C THR A 83 13.94 -13.35 11.44
N ALA A 84 13.22 -14.13 10.65
CA ALA A 84 12.95 -15.54 10.96
C ALA A 84 14.23 -16.37 10.97
N GLU A 85 15.12 -16.17 9.99
CA GLU A 85 16.41 -16.86 9.91
C GLU A 85 17.29 -16.55 11.13
N LYS A 86 17.36 -15.27 11.54
CA LYS A 86 18.08 -14.87 12.74
C LYS A 86 17.53 -15.54 14.00
N ALA A 87 16.20 -15.54 14.17
CA ALA A 87 15.55 -16.20 15.30
C ALA A 87 15.82 -17.71 15.35
N ALA A 88 15.92 -18.37 14.19
CA ALA A 88 16.29 -19.78 14.09
C ALA A 88 17.71 -20.03 14.61
N ARG A 89 18.67 -19.21 14.19
CA ARG A 89 20.08 -19.31 14.60
C ARG A 89 20.26 -19.06 16.11
N GLU A 90 19.48 -18.15 16.68
CA GLU A 90 19.53 -17.81 18.10
C GLU A 90 18.70 -18.75 18.99
N GLY A 91 17.98 -19.73 18.41
CA GLY A 91 17.10 -20.64 19.15
C GLY A 91 15.84 -19.98 19.71
N ASN A 92 15.46 -18.80 19.22
CA ASN A 92 14.26 -18.07 19.66
C ASN A 92 13.01 -18.61 18.95
N MET A 93 12.54 -19.78 19.40
CA MET A 93 11.42 -20.50 18.78
C MET A 93 10.10 -19.72 18.77
N ARG A 94 9.86 -18.87 19.78
CA ARG A 94 8.65 -18.03 19.83
C ARG A 94 8.63 -17.01 18.70
N GLN A 95 9.74 -16.27 18.50
CA GLN A 95 9.84 -15.29 17.42
C GLN A 95 9.81 -15.94 16.04
N LEU A 96 10.46 -17.11 15.90
CA LEU A 96 10.42 -17.90 14.67
C LEU A 96 8.97 -18.28 14.29
N TYR A 97 8.19 -18.77 15.25
CA TYR A 97 6.79 -19.13 15.01
C TYR A 97 5.94 -17.91 14.63
N ASP A 98 6.06 -16.80 15.36
CA ASP A 98 5.28 -15.58 15.10
C ASP A 98 5.59 -14.96 13.73
N THR A 99 6.86 -14.95 13.31
CA THR A 99 7.29 -14.44 12.00
C THR A 99 6.86 -15.37 10.87
N THR A 100 7.00 -16.68 11.04
CA THR A 100 6.53 -17.69 10.08
C THR A 100 5.01 -17.65 9.92
N LYS A 101 4.27 -17.39 11.01
CA LYS A 101 2.81 -17.18 10.97
C LYS A 101 2.43 -15.91 10.21
N LYS A 102 3.23 -14.84 10.30
CA LYS A 102 3.03 -13.61 9.51
C LYS A 102 3.33 -13.84 8.02
N LEU A 103 4.39 -14.58 7.70
CA LEU A 103 4.75 -14.96 6.33
C LEU A 103 3.73 -15.90 5.67
N SER A 104 3.23 -16.88 6.42
CA SER A 104 2.23 -17.85 5.97
C SER A 104 0.79 -17.34 6.07
N GLY A 105 0.58 -16.10 6.53
CA GLY A 105 -0.70 -15.40 6.56
C GLY A 105 -1.36 -15.40 5.18
N ASN A 106 -2.18 -16.41 4.94
CA ASN A 106 -2.70 -16.77 3.64
C ASN A 106 -3.52 -15.65 2.99
N TYR A 107 -3.13 -15.35 1.76
CA TYR A 107 -3.72 -14.44 0.78
C TYR A 107 -5.08 -14.97 0.26
N ARG A 108 -6.08 -15.20 1.13
CA ARG A 108 -7.36 -15.80 0.74
C ARG A 108 -8.56 -14.90 1.06
N LYS A 109 -8.71 -13.86 0.22
CA LYS A 109 -9.93 -13.15 -0.22
C LYS A 109 -9.61 -11.67 -0.49
N LEU A 110 -9.11 -11.38 -1.68
CA LEU A 110 -9.25 -10.06 -2.30
C LEU A 110 -10.09 -10.17 -3.58
N GLU A 111 -11.00 -11.14 -3.63
CA GLU A 111 -11.88 -11.38 -4.77
C GLU A 111 -13.13 -10.53 -4.61
N ARG A 112 -13.21 -9.49 -5.44
CA ARG A 112 -14.39 -8.68 -5.81
C ARG A 112 -15.19 -8.06 -4.66
N GLN A 113 -14.80 -6.86 -4.26
CA GLN A 113 -15.76 -5.84 -3.82
C GLN A 113 -15.56 -4.58 -4.65
N ASN A 114 -15.93 -4.66 -5.93
CA ASN A 114 -16.42 -3.52 -6.68
C ASN A 114 -17.92 -3.74 -6.80
N HIS A 115 -18.72 -2.94 -6.10
CA HIS A 115 -20.07 -2.64 -6.53
C HIS A 115 -20.30 -1.15 -6.47
#